data_AF-R7MIF3-F1
#
_entry.id   AF-R7MIF3-F1
#
_cell.length_a   1.000
_cell.length_b   1.000
_cell.length_c   1.000
_cell.angle_alpha   90.00
_cell.angle_beta   90.00
_cell.angle_gamma   90.00
#
_symmetry.space_group_name_H-M   'P 1'
#
loop_
_entity.id
_entity.type
_entity.pdbx_description
1 polymer ?
#
loop_
_entity_poly.entity_id
_entity_poly.type
_entity_poly.pdbx_seq_one_letter_code
_entity_poly.pdbx_strand_id
1 'polypeptide(L)'
;MKINKLITKIFGVISLFAISATLTFAAEPNMTTPHQYPKKYTPEYIKQITPGYKDVGKDEVFYVALDMLKDTEGMFSRNAILGNNLSGKPVRIEFRNLSEINAEYATFDALGWKKSKKLYIYINTKHKNAPAGAIAALLAHEALHQDEYNSLAEETYAWTMEAFVWNDILKLYPESNQEQYPLVVRENTLKRLLEKGNYTNKYIKKAVLSNSGYKNLPSYSPGFDNL
;
A
#
# COMPACT_ATOMS: atom_id res chain seq x y z
N MET A 1 5.98 -73.78 -22.68
CA MET A 1 5.96 -72.43 -23.29
C MET A 1 4.66 -72.30 -24.08
N LYS A 2 3.71 -71.52 -23.56
CA LYS A 2 2.32 -71.41 -24.06
C LYS A 2 2.23 -70.28 -25.07
N ILE A 3 1.68 -70.52 -26.26
CA ILE A 3 0.84 -69.54 -26.97
C ILE A 3 -0.29 -70.32 -27.66
N ASN A 4 -1.47 -70.28 -27.05
CA ASN A 4 -2.72 -70.78 -27.65
C ASN A 4 -3.25 -69.74 -28.64
N LYS A 5 -3.65 -70.24 -29.81
CA LYS A 5 -4.54 -69.59 -30.78
C LYS A 5 -5.85 -69.14 -30.12
N LEU A 6 -6.42 -68.03 -30.58
CA LEU A 6 -7.78 -68.06 -31.14
C LEU A 6 -8.11 -66.75 -31.87
N ILE A 7 -8.48 -66.88 -33.14
CA ILE A 7 -9.24 -65.88 -33.90
C ILE A 7 -10.72 -66.16 -33.61
N THR A 8 -11.47 -65.14 -33.19
CA THR A 8 -12.94 -65.17 -33.24
C THR A 8 -13.46 -63.81 -33.69
N LYS A 9 -14.22 -63.82 -34.80
CA LYS A 9 -14.97 -62.68 -35.35
C LYS A 9 -16.02 -62.20 -34.35
N ILE A 10 -16.17 -60.89 -34.18
CA ILE A 10 -17.37 -60.26 -33.63
C ILE A 10 -17.78 -59.08 -34.52
N PHE A 11 -19.04 -59.10 -34.95
CA PHE A 11 -19.77 -58.02 -35.60
C PHE A 11 -19.89 -56.82 -34.65
N GLY A 12 -19.43 -55.64 -35.08
CA GLY A 12 -19.51 -54.39 -34.31
C GLY A 12 -20.43 -53.39 -35.01
N VAL A 13 -21.53 -53.06 -34.33
CA VAL A 13 -22.55 -52.07 -34.69
C VAL A 13 -21.92 -50.68 -34.88
N ILE A 14 -22.28 -50.00 -35.96
CA ILE A 14 -21.93 -48.59 -36.21
C ILE A 14 -22.74 -47.73 -35.23
N SER A 15 -22.11 -47.27 -34.15
CA SER A 15 -22.66 -46.21 -33.31
C SER A 15 -22.08 -44.87 -33.77
N LEU A 16 -22.91 -44.09 -34.47
CA LEU A 16 -22.65 -42.70 -34.79
C LEU A 16 -22.66 -41.90 -33.48
N PHE A 17 -21.50 -41.67 -32.87
CA PHE A 17 -21.38 -40.66 -31.82
C PHE A 17 -21.30 -39.29 -32.51
N ALA A 18 -22.43 -38.58 -32.53
CA ALA A 18 -22.42 -37.15 -32.77
C ALA A 18 -21.65 -36.50 -31.63
N ILE A 19 -20.39 -36.11 -31.88
CA ILE A 19 -19.64 -35.23 -30.99
C ILE A 19 -20.27 -33.84 -31.17
N SER A 20 -21.27 -33.53 -30.36
CA SER A 20 -21.66 -32.15 -30.11
C SER A 20 -20.48 -31.50 -29.38
N ALA A 21 -19.59 -30.87 -30.14
CA ALA A 21 -18.61 -29.95 -29.58
C ALA A 21 -19.40 -28.78 -28.97
N THR A 22 -19.70 -28.86 -27.68
CA THR A 22 -20.06 -27.68 -26.91
C THR A 22 -18.80 -26.82 -26.85
N LEU A 23 -18.73 -25.80 -27.70
CA LEU A 23 -17.83 -24.67 -27.48
C LEU A 23 -18.32 -23.96 -26.22
N THR A 24 -17.85 -24.41 -25.06
CA THR A 24 -17.88 -23.58 -23.86
C THR A 24 -16.89 -22.46 -24.09
N PHE A 25 -17.36 -21.33 -24.57
CA PHE A 25 -16.66 -20.07 -24.36
C PHE A 25 -16.59 -19.88 -22.85
N ALA A 26 -15.40 -20.07 -22.28
CA ALA A 26 -15.14 -19.63 -20.93
C ALA A 26 -15.49 -18.14 -20.88
N ALA A 27 -16.43 -17.78 -20.00
CA ALA A 27 -16.67 -16.38 -19.71
C ALA A 27 -15.32 -15.77 -19.31
N GLU A 28 -14.90 -14.70 -19.97
CA GLU A 28 -13.73 -13.95 -19.52
C GLU A 28 -13.95 -13.63 -18.04
N PRO A 29 -12.98 -13.94 -17.16
CA PRO A 29 -13.12 -13.59 -15.76
C PRO A 29 -13.41 -12.10 -15.71
N ASN A 30 -14.51 -11.72 -15.05
CA ASN A 30 -14.91 -10.32 -14.88
C ASN A 30 -13.87 -9.65 -13.96
N MET A 31 -12.73 -9.30 -14.55
CA MET A 31 -11.54 -8.78 -13.91
C MET A 31 -11.72 -7.28 -13.72
N THR A 32 -12.74 -6.91 -12.97
CA THR A 32 -12.85 -5.52 -12.53
C THR A 32 -11.71 -5.25 -11.56
N THR A 33 -10.82 -4.34 -11.94
CA THR A 33 -9.83 -3.79 -11.02
C THR A 33 -10.59 -3.26 -9.80
N PRO A 34 -10.21 -3.63 -8.55
CA PRO A 34 -10.86 -3.09 -7.37
C PRO A 34 -10.92 -1.56 -7.46
N HIS A 35 -12.05 -0.96 -7.08
CA HIS A 35 -12.22 0.52 -7.10
C HIS A 35 -11.11 1.27 -6.35
N GLN A 36 -10.39 0.58 -5.47
CA GLN A 36 -9.24 1.05 -4.73
C GLN A 36 -8.00 1.35 -5.59
N TYR A 37 -7.89 0.79 -6.81
CA TYR A 37 -6.66 0.86 -7.62
C TYR A 37 -6.86 1.64 -8.93
N PRO A 38 -5.86 2.43 -9.35
CA PRO A 38 -5.84 3.04 -10.68
C PRO A 38 -5.92 2.02 -11.81
N LYS A 39 -6.38 2.44 -13.00
CA LYS A 39 -6.62 1.53 -14.14
C LYS A 39 -5.40 0.73 -14.58
N LYS A 40 -4.19 1.27 -14.36
CA LYS A 40 -2.91 0.62 -14.65
C LYS A 40 -2.73 -0.71 -13.91
N TYR A 41 -3.30 -0.84 -12.71
CA TYR A 41 -3.06 -1.98 -11.81
C TYR A 41 -4.06 -3.12 -12.09
N THR A 42 -3.92 -3.76 -13.24
CA THR A 42 -4.70 -4.98 -13.55
C THR A 42 -4.24 -6.15 -12.67
N PRO A 43 -5.04 -7.22 -12.52
CA PRO A 43 -4.63 -8.41 -11.79
C PRO A 43 -3.32 -9.02 -12.30
N GLU A 44 -3.06 -9.02 -13.62
CA GLU A 44 -1.79 -9.46 -14.20
C GLU A 44 -0.62 -8.61 -13.73
N TYR A 45 -0.77 -7.28 -13.75
CA TYR A 45 0.28 -6.36 -13.33
C TYR A 45 0.57 -6.52 -11.83
N ILE A 46 -0.48 -6.63 -11.00
CA ILE A 46 -0.34 -6.89 -9.56
C ILE A 46 0.43 -8.19 -9.31
N LYS A 47 0.11 -9.26 -10.07
CA LYS A 47 0.84 -10.53 -10.00
C LYS A 47 2.32 -10.38 -10.39
N GLN A 48 2.64 -9.55 -11.38
CA GLN A 48 4.02 -9.28 -11.80
C GLN A 48 4.82 -8.54 -10.73
N ILE A 49 4.21 -7.58 -10.03
CA ILE A 49 4.92 -6.79 -9.01
C ILE A 49 4.98 -7.48 -7.63
N THR A 50 4.06 -8.38 -7.34
CA THR A 50 3.94 -9.09 -6.05
C THR A 50 5.27 -9.64 -5.50
N PRO A 51 6.14 -10.30 -6.29
CA PRO A 51 7.41 -10.82 -5.80
C PRO A 51 8.31 -9.77 -5.12
N GLY A 52 8.23 -8.50 -5.56
CA GLY A 52 9.02 -7.41 -5.00
C GLY A 52 8.45 -6.79 -3.72
N TYR A 53 7.19 -7.11 -3.37
CA TYR A 53 6.49 -6.45 -2.26
C TYR A 53 5.89 -7.42 -1.23
N LYS A 54 5.75 -8.71 -1.53
CA LYS A 54 5.13 -9.73 -0.65
C LYS A 54 5.73 -9.83 0.77
N ASP A 55 6.96 -9.37 0.95
CA ASP A 55 7.64 -9.40 2.25
C ASP A 55 7.24 -8.23 3.17
N VAL A 56 6.53 -7.21 2.66
CA VAL A 56 6.06 -6.09 3.47
C VAL A 56 4.72 -6.37 4.15
N GLY A 57 3.85 -7.20 3.59
CA GLY A 57 2.49 -7.39 4.11
C GLY A 57 1.75 -8.49 3.36
N LYS A 58 0.47 -8.70 3.71
CA LYS A 58 -0.39 -9.71 3.05
C LYS A 58 -1.38 -9.11 2.06
N ASP A 59 -1.82 -7.88 2.30
CA ASP A 59 -2.81 -7.21 1.47
C ASP A 59 -2.18 -6.61 0.21
N GLU A 60 -2.76 -6.92 -0.96
CA GLU A 60 -2.24 -6.47 -2.27
C GLU A 60 -2.20 -4.95 -2.41
N VAL A 61 -3.06 -4.23 -1.69
CA VAL A 61 -3.06 -2.77 -1.67
C VAL A 61 -1.71 -2.20 -1.24
N PHE A 62 -0.97 -2.87 -0.36
CA PHE A 62 0.37 -2.42 0.03
C PHE A 62 1.37 -2.55 -1.12
N TYR A 63 1.22 -3.58 -1.96
CA TYR A 63 2.08 -3.78 -3.13
C TYR A 63 1.82 -2.69 -4.16
N VAL A 64 0.54 -2.40 -4.43
CA VAL A 64 0.11 -1.33 -5.32
C VAL A 64 0.58 0.03 -4.78
N ALA A 65 0.36 0.32 -3.51
CA ALA A 65 0.77 1.57 -2.88
C ALA A 65 2.29 1.80 -2.99
N LEU A 66 3.11 0.78 -2.70
CA LEU A 66 4.56 0.88 -2.84
C LEU A 66 5.03 0.97 -4.30
N ASP A 67 4.28 0.41 -5.24
CA ASP A 67 4.56 0.60 -6.66
C ASP A 67 4.20 2.00 -7.15
N MET A 68 3.13 2.61 -6.60
CA MET A 68 2.72 3.98 -6.89
C MET A 68 3.70 5.03 -6.38
N LEU A 69 4.58 4.68 -5.43
CA LEU A 69 5.67 5.57 -4.98
C LEU A 69 6.79 5.72 -6.01
N LYS A 70 6.85 4.85 -7.03
CA LYS A 70 7.80 5.01 -8.14
C LYS A 70 7.54 6.34 -8.85
N ASP A 71 8.63 7.03 -9.17
CA ASP A 71 8.62 8.31 -9.87
C ASP A 71 7.91 9.45 -9.11
N THR A 72 7.81 9.33 -7.78
CA THR A 72 7.36 10.40 -6.87
C THR A 72 8.48 10.77 -5.89
N GLU A 73 8.30 11.86 -5.14
CA GLU A 73 9.19 12.23 -4.02
C GLU A 73 9.30 11.11 -2.95
N GLY A 74 8.37 10.16 -2.93
CA GLY A 74 8.32 9.04 -1.98
C GLY A 74 9.25 7.87 -2.30
N MET A 75 10.15 8.00 -3.28
CA MET A 75 11.12 6.96 -3.64
C MET A 75 12.04 6.58 -2.47
N PHE A 76 12.45 7.56 -1.65
CA PHE A 76 13.17 7.28 -0.40
C PHE A 76 12.36 6.36 0.50
N SER A 77 11.12 6.73 0.80
CA SER A 77 10.21 6.00 1.69
C SER A 77 9.91 4.60 1.18
N ARG A 78 9.74 4.43 -0.14
CA ARG A 78 9.61 3.12 -0.78
C ARG A 78 10.82 2.24 -0.49
N ASN A 79 12.03 2.76 -0.71
CA ASN A 79 13.26 2.00 -0.49
C ASN A 79 13.47 1.68 0.99
N ALA A 80 13.16 2.62 1.87
CA ALA A 80 13.16 2.41 3.32
C ALA A 80 12.22 1.26 3.70
N ILE A 81 10.97 1.27 3.25
CA ILE A 81 10.02 0.18 3.50
C ILE A 81 10.52 -1.17 2.98
N LEU A 82 11.19 -1.18 1.82
CA LEU A 82 11.74 -2.40 1.21
C LEU A 82 13.02 -2.93 1.87
N GLY A 83 13.57 -2.23 2.86
CA GLY A 83 14.68 -2.73 3.67
C GLY A 83 15.90 -1.83 3.73
N ASN A 84 15.92 -0.71 3.01
CA ASN A 84 16.95 0.32 3.16
C ASN A 84 16.63 1.23 4.36
N ASN A 85 16.50 0.62 5.54
CA ASN A 85 16.14 1.26 6.80
C ASN A 85 17.04 0.75 7.93
N LEU A 86 16.91 1.34 9.12
CA LEU A 86 17.71 0.99 10.31
C LEU A 86 17.68 -0.50 10.73
N SER A 87 16.66 -1.27 10.31
CA SER A 87 16.60 -2.72 10.57
C SER A 87 17.26 -3.60 9.50
N GLY A 88 17.59 -3.03 8.33
CA GLY A 88 18.10 -3.76 7.17
C GLY A 88 17.13 -4.80 6.60
N LYS A 89 15.83 -4.68 6.91
CA LYS A 89 14.78 -5.66 6.57
C LYS A 89 13.52 -4.95 6.12
N PRO A 90 12.70 -5.58 5.26
CA PRO A 90 11.40 -5.02 4.88
C PRO A 90 10.54 -4.71 6.10
N VAL A 91 9.97 -3.51 6.11
CA VAL A 91 9.02 -3.04 7.14
C VAL A 91 7.71 -3.81 6.99
N ARG A 92 7.14 -4.27 8.10
CA ARG A 92 5.88 -5.03 8.10
C ARG A 92 4.67 -4.10 8.19
N ILE A 93 3.79 -4.12 7.20
CA ILE A 93 2.62 -3.27 7.09
C ILE A 93 1.37 -4.09 7.37
N GLU A 94 0.52 -3.61 8.27
CA GLU A 94 -0.73 -4.29 8.65
C GLU A 94 -1.85 -3.26 8.91
N PHE A 95 -3.08 -3.59 8.50
CA PHE A 95 -4.26 -2.89 9.01
C PHE A 95 -4.58 -3.37 10.42
N ARG A 96 -4.72 -2.44 11.37
CA ARG A 96 -4.95 -2.77 12.78
C ARG A 96 -5.84 -1.74 13.47
N ASN A 97 -6.65 -2.19 14.42
CA ASN A 97 -7.32 -1.30 15.35
C ASN A 97 -6.28 -0.74 16.32
N LEU A 98 -5.90 0.53 16.14
CA LEU A 98 -4.81 1.14 16.90
C LEU A 98 -5.15 1.32 18.39
N SER A 99 -6.44 1.38 18.74
CA SER A 99 -6.88 1.44 20.15
C SER A 99 -6.50 0.19 20.96
N GLU A 100 -6.29 -0.96 20.29
CA GLU A 100 -5.83 -2.20 20.93
C GLU A 100 -4.34 -2.17 21.29
N ILE A 101 -3.57 -1.24 20.70
CA ILE A 101 -2.18 -0.99 21.09
C ILE A 101 -2.18 -0.03 22.28
N ASN A 102 -2.85 1.11 22.14
CA ASN A 102 -3.09 2.07 23.21
C ASN A 102 -4.35 2.88 22.86
N ALA A 103 -5.23 3.11 23.83
CA ALA A 103 -6.46 3.89 23.65
C ALA A 103 -6.20 5.32 23.11
N GLU A 104 -5.04 5.91 23.43
CA GLU A 104 -4.64 7.23 22.91
C GLU A 104 -4.45 7.26 21.39
N TYR A 105 -4.20 6.10 20.76
CA TYR A 105 -4.01 5.99 19.31
C TYR A 105 -5.32 5.73 18.55
N ALA A 106 -6.47 5.71 19.23
CA ALA A 106 -7.76 5.38 18.60
C ALA A 106 -8.09 6.25 17.37
N THR A 107 -7.68 7.52 17.40
CA THR A 107 -7.96 8.49 16.33
C THR A 107 -6.86 8.56 15.27
N PHE A 108 -5.70 7.95 15.52
CA PHE A 108 -4.54 8.04 14.63
C PHE A 108 -4.83 7.31 13.32
N ASP A 109 -4.20 7.77 12.23
CA ASP A 109 -4.36 7.18 10.90
C ASP A 109 -3.37 6.04 10.68
N ALA A 110 -2.14 6.18 11.18
CA ALA A 110 -1.14 5.14 11.24
C ALA A 110 -0.15 5.35 12.40
N LEU A 111 0.73 4.36 12.59
CA LEU A 111 1.84 4.35 13.53
C LEU A 111 3.03 3.58 12.96
N GLY A 112 4.18 4.23 12.90
CA GLY A 112 5.48 3.57 12.93
C GLY A 112 5.70 2.86 14.26
N TRP A 113 6.15 1.61 14.23
CA TRP A 113 6.36 0.81 15.45
C TRP A 113 7.59 -0.07 15.35
N LYS A 114 8.47 0.02 16.35
CA LYS A 114 9.64 -0.83 16.47
C LYS A 114 9.40 -1.93 17.51
N LYS A 115 9.54 -3.19 17.11
CA LYS A 115 9.49 -4.34 18.01
C LYS A 115 10.74 -5.19 17.84
N SER A 116 11.63 -5.15 18.83
CA SER A 116 12.98 -5.74 18.73
C SER A 116 13.72 -5.19 17.49
N LYS A 117 14.24 -6.05 16.62
CA LYS A 117 15.00 -5.68 15.41
C LYS A 117 14.13 -5.62 14.15
N LYS A 118 12.84 -5.29 14.29
CA LYS A 118 11.89 -5.22 13.19
C LYS A 118 11.05 -3.95 13.31
N LEU A 119 10.82 -3.34 12.15
CA LEU A 119 9.95 -2.18 11.98
C LEU A 119 8.60 -2.61 11.43
N TYR A 120 7.58 -1.91 11.88
CA TYR A 120 6.19 -2.12 11.51
C TYR A 120 5.56 -0.77 11.18
N ILE A 121 4.61 -0.78 10.25
CA ILE A 121 3.67 0.32 10.04
C ILE A 121 2.27 -0.24 10.24
N TYR A 122 1.57 0.25 11.25
CA TYR A 122 0.18 -0.10 11.49
C TYR A 122 -0.72 0.99 10.94
N ILE A 123 -1.61 0.64 10.01
CA ILE A 123 -2.60 1.56 9.46
C ILE A 123 -3.95 1.28 10.11
N ASN A 124 -4.67 2.32 10.53
CA ASN A 124 -5.98 2.16 11.14
C ASN A 124 -6.95 1.42 10.20
N THR A 125 -7.71 0.44 10.72
CA THR A 125 -8.66 -0.36 9.93
C THR A 125 -9.73 0.47 9.21
N LYS A 126 -10.03 1.68 9.70
CA LYS A 126 -10.93 2.63 9.03
C LYS A 126 -10.48 2.99 7.60
N HIS A 127 -9.20 2.78 7.28
CA HIS A 127 -8.60 3.09 5.98
C HIS A 127 -8.40 1.87 5.07
N LYS A 128 -8.86 0.68 5.46
CA LYS A 128 -8.62 -0.56 4.69
C LYS A 128 -9.08 -0.49 3.23
N ASN A 129 -10.14 0.27 2.97
CA ASN A 129 -10.74 0.42 1.65
C ASN A 129 -10.34 1.72 0.94
N ALA A 130 -9.45 2.54 1.55
CA ALA A 130 -9.01 3.79 0.95
C ALA A 130 -8.16 3.54 -0.32
N PRO A 131 -8.20 4.41 -1.34
CA PRO A 131 -7.43 4.22 -2.57
C PRO A 131 -5.95 3.98 -2.29
N ALA A 132 -5.32 3.11 -3.08
CA ALA A 132 -3.92 2.76 -2.90
C ALA A 132 -2.99 3.98 -2.95
N GLY A 133 -3.35 5.01 -3.73
CA GLY A 133 -2.61 6.26 -3.78
C GLY A 133 -2.60 7.05 -2.46
N ALA A 134 -3.72 7.07 -1.75
CA ALA A 134 -3.78 7.71 -0.43
C ALA A 134 -3.00 6.92 0.62
N ILE A 135 -3.05 5.58 0.54
CA ILE A 135 -2.21 4.70 1.38
C ILE A 135 -0.73 4.90 1.06
N ALA A 136 -0.36 5.09 -0.21
CA ALA A 136 1.03 5.35 -0.59
C ALA A 136 1.57 6.64 0.03
N ALA A 137 0.79 7.73 0.01
CA ALA A 137 1.16 8.97 0.69
C ALA A 137 1.37 8.77 2.20
N LEU A 138 0.43 8.08 2.86
CA LEU A 138 0.56 7.74 4.29
C LEU A 138 1.77 6.85 4.58
N LEU A 139 2.06 5.87 3.72
CA LEU A 139 3.27 5.05 3.84
C LEU A 139 4.55 5.88 3.65
N ALA A 140 4.51 6.90 2.79
CA ALA A 140 5.65 7.77 2.57
C ALA A 140 6.02 8.56 3.83
N HIS A 141 5.02 8.99 4.59
CA HIS A 141 5.17 9.56 5.92
C HIS A 141 5.82 8.57 6.89
N GLU A 142 5.15 7.45 7.12
CA GLU A 142 5.50 6.52 8.21
C GLU A 142 6.87 5.85 8.01
N ALA A 143 7.37 5.78 6.77
CA ALA A 143 8.71 5.26 6.47
C ALA A 143 9.86 6.10 7.05
N LEU A 144 9.58 7.35 7.45
CA LEU A 144 10.56 8.25 8.06
C LEU A 144 10.78 7.91 9.54
N HIS A 145 9.76 7.36 10.21
CA HIS A 145 9.84 6.97 11.61
C HIS A 145 10.49 5.58 11.76
N GLN A 146 11.82 5.55 11.74
CA GLN A 146 12.59 4.30 11.76
C GLN A 146 13.11 3.90 13.15
N ASP A 147 12.96 4.75 14.15
CA ASP A 147 13.33 4.44 15.54
C ASP A 147 12.22 4.80 16.53
N GLU A 148 12.57 4.92 17.81
CA GLU A 148 11.65 5.14 18.92
C GLU A 148 11.59 6.62 19.36
N TYR A 149 12.33 7.48 18.68
CA TYR A 149 12.26 8.93 18.86
C TYR A 149 11.30 9.53 17.84
N ASN A 150 10.73 10.67 18.21
CA ASN A 150 9.93 11.48 17.31
C ASN A 150 10.08 12.94 17.74
N SER A 151 9.93 13.87 16.80
CA SER A 151 10.05 15.30 17.06
C SER A 151 9.15 16.12 16.15
N LEU A 152 8.93 17.38 16.54
CA LEU A 152 8.16 18.33 15.73
C LEU A 152 8.82 18.60 14.36
N ALA A 153 10.16 18.57 14.29
CA ALA A 153 10.89 18.69 13.03
C ALA A 153 10.65 17.48 12.12
N GLU A 154 10.73 16.27 12.69
CA GLU A 154 10.50 15.01 11.99
C GLU A 154 9.07 14.91 11.47
N GLU A 155 8.06 15.19 12.31
CA GLU A 155 6.65 15.25 11.89
C GLU A 155 6.40 16.32 10.82
N THR A 156 7.06 17.48 10.93
CA THR A 156 6.96 18.52 9.89
C THR A 156 7.51 18.01 8.56
N TYR A 157 8.63 17.30 8.58
CA TYR A 157 9.21 16.70 7.39
C TYR A 157 8.31 15.59 6.83
N ALA A 158 7.81 14.72 7.68
CA ALA A 158 6.95 13.59 7.30
C ALA A 158 5.62 14.03 6.69
N TRP A 159 4.91 14.98 7.31
CA TRP A 159 3.70 15.57 6.75
C TRP A 159 3.97 16.29 5.43
N THR A 160 5.16 16.87 5.27
CA THR A 160 5.54 17.55 4.02
C THR A 160 5.81 16.55 2.91
N MET A 161 6.56 15.48 3.20
CA MET A 161 6.79 14.36 2.28
C MET A 161 5.47 13.76 1.80
N GLU A 162 4.57 13.47 2.74
CA GLU A 162 3.23 12.97 2.47
C GLU A 162 2.43 13.87 1.52
N ALA A 163 2.44 15.19 1.77
CA ALA A 163 1.76 16.17 0.93
C ALA A 163 2.31 16.22 -0.50
N PHE A 164 3.64 16.16 -0.67
CA PHE A 164 4.29 16.12 -1.98
C PHE A 164 3.96 14.83 -2.73
N VAL A 165 4.08 13.68 -2.05
CA VAL A 165 3.76 12.37 -2.63
C VAL A 165 2.31 12.32 -3.07
N TRP A 166 1.36 12.78 -2.25
CA TRP A 166 -0.04 12.83 -2.65
C TRP A 166 -0.26 13.74 -3.86
N ASN A 167 0.38 14.91 -3.88
CA ASN A 167 0.31 15.82 -5.01
C ASN A 167 0.84 15.19 -6.32
N ASP A 168 1.92 14.40 -6.25
CA ASP A 168 2.46 13.70 -7.43
C ASP A 168 1.58 12.53 -7.85
N ILE A 169 1.07 11.75 -6.89
CA ILE A 169 0.12 10.67 -7.15
C ILE A 169 -1.11 11.18 -7.87
N LEU A 170 -1.65 12.35 -7.51
CA LEU A 170 -2.81 12.92 -8.21
C LEU A 170 -2.50 13.39 -9.64
N LYS A 171 -1.25 13.75 -9.95
CA LYS A 171 -0.84 14.05 -11.33
C LYS A 171 -0.74 12.78 -12.16
N LEU A 172 -0.24 11.69 -11.58
CA LEU A 172 -0.03 10.41 -12.27
C LEU A 172 -1.31 9.56 -12.35
N TYR A 173 -2.15 9.61 -11.32
CA TYR A 173 -3.30 8.75 -11.09
C TYR A 173 -4.47 9.57 -10.52
N PRO A 174 -5.06 10.50 -11.28
CA PRO A 174 -6.11 11.40 -10.81
C PRO A 174 -7.36 10.68 -10.28
N GLU A 175 -7.64 9.45 -10.73
CA GLU A 175 -8.73 8.61 -10.21
C GLU A 175 -8.56 8.19 -8.74
N SER A 176 -7.38 8.42 -8.15
CA SER A 176 -7.12 8.19 -6.73
C SER A 176 -7.88 9.18 -5.84
N ASN A 177 -8.32 10.33 -6.36
CA ASN A 177 -9.02 11.36 -5.59
C ASN A 177 -10.49 10.98 -5.27
N GLN A 178 -10.67 9.96 -4.45
CA GLN A 178 -11.98 9.45 -4.04
C GLN A 178 -12.36 10.02 -2.66
N GLU A 179 -12.92 11.23 -2.66
CA GLU A 179 -13.16 12.03 -1.44
C GLU A 179 -14.18 11.41 -0.47
N GLN A 180 -14.86 10.33 -0.83
CA GLN A 180 -15.68 9.56 0.11
C GLN A 180 -14.86 8.84 1.19
N TYR A 181 -13.55 8.69 1.01
CA TYR A 181 -12.67 8.03 1.97
C TYR A 181 -12.00 9.04 2.91
N PRO A 182 -12.05 8.86 4.23
CA PRO A 182 -11.45 9.80 5.19
C PRO A 182 -9.96 10.06 4.97
N LEU A 183 -9.20 9.04 4.55
CA LEU A 183 -7.77 9.22 4.24
C LEU A 183 -7.57 10.20 3.08
N VAL A 184 -8.35 10.10 2.01
CA VAL A 184 -8.26 11.03 0.86
C VAL A 184 -8.58 12.46 1.29
N VAL A 185 -9.56 12.66 2.17
CA VAL A 185 -9.88 14.00 2.70
C VAL A 185 -8.71 14.58 3.51
N ARG A 186 -8.03 13.74 4.30
CA ARG A 186 -6.82 14.11 5.02
C ARG A 186 -5.69 14.47 4.05
N GLU A 187 -5.40 13.63 3.05
CA GLU A 187 -4.37 13.89 2.06
C GLU A 187 -4.62 15.19 1.27
N ASN A 188 -5.87 15.44 0.88
CA ASN A 188 -6.26 16.70 0.25
C ASN A 188 -6.09 17.90 1.18
N THR A 189 -6.23 17.72 2.50
CA THR A 189 -5.95 18.77 3.48
C THR A 189 -4.47 19.11 3.50
N LEU A 190 -3.60 18.12 3.53
CA LEU A 190 -2.14 18.32 3.50
C LEU A 190 -1.69 18.99 2.19
N LYS A 191 -2.19 18.50 1.04
CA LYS A 191 -1.94 19.13 -0.26
C LYS A 191 -2.35 20.60 -0.30
N ARG A 192 -3.54 20.95 0.21
CA ARG A 192 -3.97 22.36 0.30
C ARG A 192 -3.04 23.21 1.15
N LEU A 193 -2.52 22.67 2.26
CA LEU A 193 -1.53 23.39 3.10
C LEU A 193 -0.21 23.59 2.35
N LEU A 194 0.24 22.59 1.59
CA LEU A 194 1.44 22.68 0.76
C LEU A 194 1.29 23.75 -0.34
N GLU A 195 0.18 23.72 -1.08
CA GLU A 195 -0.13 24.70 -2.14
C GLU A 195 -0.26 26.11 -1.58
N LYS A 196 -0.96 26.27 -0.44
CA LYS A 196 -1.05 27.56 0.28
C LYS A 196 0.33 28.07 0.72
N GLY A 197 1.26 27.17 0.99
CA GLY A 197 2.65 27.46 1.32
C GLY A 197 3.53 27.76 0.10
N ASN A 198 2.98 27.82 -1.11
CA ASN A 198 3.74 27.88 -2.36
C ASN A 198 4.78 26.74 -2.45
N TYR A 199 4.33 25.52 -2.16
CA TYR A 199 5.15 24.31 -2.12
C TYR A 199 6.32 24.38 -1.12
N THR A 200 6.10 25.09 -0.01
CA THR A 200 6.98 25.05 1.18
C THR A 200 6.24 24.46 2.37
N ASN A 201 6.96 24.00 3.38
CA ASN A 201 6.36 23.42 4.60
C ASN A 201 5.72 24.45 5.54
N LYS A 202 5.64 25.74 5.19
CA LYS A 202 5.24 26.83 6.10
C LYS A 202 3.92 26.56 6.83
N TYR A 203 2.87 26.15 6.12
CA TYR A 203 1.56 25.90 6.73
C TYR A 203 1.43 24.49 7.29
N ILE A 204 2.18 23.53 6.76
CA ILE A 204 2.27 22.17 7.32
C ILE A 204 2.92 22.23 8.71
N LYS A 205 4.07 22.90 8.82
CA LYS A 205 4.75 23.17 10.10
C LYS A 205 3.80 23.82 11.10
N LYS A 206 3.03 24.83 10.68
CA LYS A 206 2.03 25.46 11.54
C LYS A 206 0.98 24.44 12.03
N ALA A 207 0.50 23.56 11.16
CA ALA A 207 -0.47 22.52 11.53
C ALA A 207 0.12 21.53 12.53
N VAL A 208 1.34 21.03 12.28
CA VAL A 208 2.08 20.11 13.17
C VAL A 208 2.27 20.73 14.55
N LEU A 209 2.76 21.98 14.64
CA LEU A 209 2.96 22.68 15.91
C LEU A 209 1.66 22.94 16.68
N SER A 210 0.51 22.97 16.00
CA SER A 210 -0.81 23.15 16.61
C SER A 210 -1.53 21.83 16.93
N ASN A 211 -0.98 20.69 16.52
CA ASN A 211 -1.61 19.39 16.72
C ASN A 211 -1.45 18.94 18.17
N SER A 212 -2.57 18.74 18.86
CA SER A 212 -2.59 18.32 20.27
C SER A 212 -1.93 16.95 20.51
N GLY A 213 -1.89 16.09 19.49
CA GLY A 213 -1.19 14.80 19.55
C GLY A 213 0.34 14.95 19.66
N TYR A 214 0.89 16.08 19.21
CA TYR A 214 2.34 16.33 19.19
C TYR A 214 2.80 17.31 20.28
N LYS A 215 1.90 17.77 21.16
CA LYS A 215 2.16 18.84 22.15
C LYS A 215 3.34 18.56 23.09
N ASN A 216 3.70 17.29 23.28
CA ASN A 216 4.76 16.84 24.18
C ASN A 216 6.02 16.38 23.43
N LEU A 217 6.06 16.48 22.09
CA LEU A 217 7.24 16.10 21.33
C LEU A 217 8.35 17.16 21.48
N PRO A 218 9.63 16.74 21.54
CA PRO A 218 10.75 17.66 21.48
C PRO A 218 10.80 18.36 20.11
N SER A 219 11.55 19.45 20.01
CA SER A 219 11.74 20.16 18.74
C SER A 219 12.52 19.34 17.71
N TYR A 220 13.49 18.53 18.15
CA TYR A 220 14.34 17.65 17.32
C TYR A 220 14.56 16.30 18.00
N SER A 221 14.80 15.26 17.20
CA SER A 221 15.06 13.87 17.59
C SER A 221 16.39 13.39 16.99
N PRO A 222 17.20 12.58 17.71
CA PRO A 222 18.47 12.06 17.18
C PRO A 222 18.34 11.17 15.94
N GLY A 223 17.20 10.49 15.80
CA GLY A 223 16.90 9.62 14.65
C GLY A 223 16.80 10.39 13.34
N PHE A 224 16.29 11.62 13.39
CA PHE A 224 16.02 12.44 12.22
C PHE A 224 17.29 12.92 11.51
N ASP A 225 18.37 13.20 12.26
CA ASP A 225 19.65 13.65 11.68
C ASP A 225 20.34 12.59 10.80
N ASN A 226 19.89 11.33 10.88
CA ASN A 226 20.47 10.20 10.17
C ASN A 226 19.62 9.72 8.96
N LEU A 227 18.54 10.43 8.62
CA LEU A 227 17.65 10.12 7.49
C LEU A 227 18.11 10.76 6.18
#